data_AF-A0A8B7AFM0-F1
#
_entry.id   AF-A0A8B7AFM0-F1
#
_cell.length_a   1.000
_cell.length_b   1.000
_cell.length_c   1.000
_cell.angle_alpha   90.00
_cell.angle_beta   90.00
_cell.angle_gamma   90.00
#
_symmetry.space_group_name_H-M   'P 1'
#
loop_
_entity.id
_entity.type
_entity.pdbx_description
1 polymer ?
#
loop_
_entity_poly.entity_id
_entity_poly.type
_entity_poly.pdbx_seq_one_letter_code
_entity_poly.pdbx_strand_id
1 'polypeptide(L)'
;MKHFFSFSFSGSAQIIFNTIKYVELTICNDTVLLPCFAKNVETSTLRELYLKWKFRGKDILIYDGALALTNVSSNFSSAEITLSELLRGNASLKMKKSDAVLGNYTCEITELSREGETVTELKYRVVSWFSPKENILIVVFPILAVLLSWGQFGIVTLKYKSNRTNEKTILLLVAGLMLTIVIIVGAILCIPGEYSIKNASGLGLIVIPTVMLVLLQYCAFMTAFEMTSFAIATLILQVLGYILALVGLSLCISECTPVQGPLLISGLGIIALAELLGLVYMKFVASNQKTLQPPRKAVEEPLNAFKESKGMMNDDSVGNYIAGLLRATGKYWNLYSPLPSTMGERTLWWHTHNSPQEQNMELSVRMLLTLKGVTIPAQPDVFRM
;
A
#
# COMPACT_ATOMS: atom_id res chain seq x y z
N MET A 1 36.15 -16.24 -84.02
CA MET A 1 35.76 -15.63 -82.74
C MET A 1 34.51 -16.35 -82.22
N LYS A 2 34.48 -16.77 -80.95
CA LYS A 2 33.26 -17.27 -80.29
C LYS A 2 32.79 -16.19 -79.33
N HIS A 3 31.60 -15.64 -79.54
CA HIS A 3 31.00 -14.70 -78.60
C HIS A 3 30.49 -15.46 -77.37
N PHE A 4 31.04 -15.14 -76.21
CA PHE A 4 30.42 -15.48 -74.92
C PHE A 4 29.36 -14.43 -74.59
N PHE A 5 28.08 -14.79 -74.67
CA PHE A 5 27.02 -14.01 -74.07
C PHE A 5 26.95 -14.35 -72.57
N SER A 6 27.43 -13.44 -71.73
CA SER A 6 27.23 -13.52 -70.28
C SER A 6 25.83 -13.02 -69.95
N PHE A 7 24.88 -13.94 -69.73
CA PHE A 7 23.59 -13.61 -69.14
C PHE A 7 23.78 -13.33 -67.64
N SER A 8 23.83 -12.04 -67.27
CA SER A 8 23.62 -11.65 -65.87
C SER A 8 22.15 -11.86 -65.52
N PHE A 9 21.87 -12.84 -64.67
CA PHE A 9 20.58 -12.93 -63.99
C PHE A 9 20.42 -11.72 -63.05
N SER A 10 19.35 -10.95 -63.22
CA SER A 10 18.98 -9.91 -62.25
C SER A 10 18.66 -10.55 -60.91
N GLY A 11 19.21 -9.99 -59.82
CA GLY A 11 19.04 -10.52 -58.48
C GLY A 11 17.57 -10.55 -58.05
N SER A 12 17.17 -11.64 -57.40
CA SER A 12 15.86 -11.72 -56.76
C SER A 12 15.75 -10.68 -55.66
N ALA A 13 14.74 -9.81 -55.73
CA ALA A 13 14.49 -8.80 -54.71
C ALA A 13 13.90 -9.47 -53.47
N GLN A 14 14.65 -9.45 -52.36
CA GLN A 14 14.20 -10.04 -51.09
C GLN A 14 13.36 -9.05 -50.28
N ILE A 15 12.49 -9.58 -49.41
CA ILE A 15 11.76 -8.76 -48.43
C ILE A 15 12.70 -8.42 -47.27
N ILE A 16 12.81 -7.14 -46.94
CA ILE A 16 13.70 -6.58 -45.93
C ILE A 16 12.90 -6.29 -44.66
N PHE A 17 13.32 -6.88 -43.54
CA PHE A 17 12.62 -6.74 -42.25
C PHE A 17 13.28 -5.71 -41.33
N ASN A 18 12.49 -5.20 -40.38
CA ASN A 18 13.01 -4.57 -39.17
C ASN A 18 13.28 -5.66 -38.12
N THR A 19 14.56 -5.99 -37.91
CA THR A 19 14.97 -7.11 -37.06
C THR A 19 14.82 -6.78 -35.57
N ILE A 20 13.91 -7.47 -34.88
CA ILE A 20 13.71 -7.35 -33.43
C ILE A 20 14.19 -8.65 -32.79
N LYS A 21 15.27 -8.59 -32.02
CA LYS A 21 15.98 -9.77 -31.52
C LYS A 21 15.13 -10.63 -30.58
N TYR A 22 14.40 -9.99 -29.67
CA TYR A 22 13.59 -10.68 -28.67
C TYR A 22 12.41 -9.83 -28.19
N VAL A 23 11.41 -10.51 -27.63
CA VAL A 23 10.29 -9.92 -26.88
C VAL A 23 10.30 -10.52 -25.48
N GLU A 24 10.02 -9.68 -24.48
CA GLU A 24 9.91 -10.12 -23.08
C GLU A 24 8.46 -10.35 -22.69
N LEU A 25 8.21 -11.50 -22.07
CA LEU A 25 6.95 -11.92 -21.48
C LEU A 25 7.09 -11.90 -19.95
N THR A 26 6.12 -11.30 -19.26
CA THR A 26 6.06 -11.32 -17.79
C THR A 26 4.84 -12.10 -17.30
N ILE A 27 4.73 -12.32 -15.99
CA ILE A 27 3.53 -12.92 -15.41
C ILE A 27 2.25 -12.09 -15.67
N CYS A 28 2.39 -10.78 -15.87
CA CYS A 28 1.29 -9.83 -16.01
C CYS A 28 0.75 -9.64 -17.45
N ASN A 29 1.38 -10.26 -18.46
CA ASN A 29 0.92 -10.16 -19.85
C ASN A 29 -0.22 -11.16 -20.11
N ASP A 30 -1.43 -10.70 -20.42
CA ASP A 30 -2.51 -11.61 -20.88
C ASP A 30 -2.32 -12.07 -22.32
N THR A 31 -1.79 -11.18 -23.16
CA THR A 31 -1.49 -11.44 -24.58
C THR A 31 -0.03 -11.11 -24.91
N VAL A 32 0.51 -11.84 -25.88
CA VAL A 32 1.84 -11.65 -26.45
C VAL A 32 1.71 -11.08 -27.84
N LEU A 33 2.54 -10.09 -28.17
CA LEU A 33 2.69 -9.55 -29.52
C LEU A 33 4.12 -9.82 -29.98
N LEU A 34 4.28 -10.69 -30.98
CA LEU A 34 5.56 -10.94 -31.65
C LEU A 34 5.64 -10.04 -32.88
N PRO A 35 6.52 -9.02 -32.87
CA PRO A 35 6.55 -8.03 -33.94
C PRO A 35 7.20 -8.61 -35.19
N CYS A 36 6.62 -8.30 -36.34
CA CYS A 36 7.21 -8.55 -37.65
C CYS A 36 6.86 -7.41 -38.59
N PHE A 37 7.87 -6.68 -39.07
CA PHE A 37 7.70 -5.51 -39.92
C PHE A 37 8.57 -5.62 -41.16
N ALA A 38 7.96 -5.78 -42.33
CA ALA A 38 8.62 -5.66 -43.63
C ALA A 38 8.64 -4.20 -44.10
N LYS A 39 9.75 -3.78 -44.72
CA LYS A 39 10.00 -2.37 -45.11
C LYS A 39 9.66 -2.05 -46.57
N ASN A 40 9.68 -3.06 -47.44
CA ASN A 40 9.56 -2.93 -48.89
C ASN A 40 8.42 -3.79 -49.46
N VAL A 41 7.29 -3.84 -48.75
CA VAL A 41 6.02 -4.31 -49.32
C VAL A 41 5.46 -3.20 -50.18
N GLU A 42 5.16 -3.49 -51.45
CA GLU A 42 4.72 -2.50 -52.44
C GLU A 42 3.33 -2.83 -53.00
N THR A 43 2.84 -4.06 -52.81
CA THR A 43 1.50 -4.46 -53.23
C THR A 43 0.40 -3.68 -52.51
N SER A 44 -0.66 -3.39 -53.28
CA SER A 44 -1.90 -2.80 -52.79
C SER A 44 -2.99 -3.85 -52.50
N THR A 45 -2.74 -5.14 -52.76
CA THR A 45 -3.74 -6.20 -52.60
C THR A 45 -3.27 -7.32 -51.69
N LEU A 46 -4.17 -7.76 -50.79
CA LEU A 46 -3.88 -8.88 -49.88
C LEU A 46 -3.73 -10.22 -50.62
N ARG A 47 -4.17 -10.31 -51.88
CA ARG A 47 -4.15 -11.55 -52.68
C ARG A 47 -2.75 -11.97 -53.13
N GLU A 48 -1.83 -11.01 -53.18
CA GLU A 48 -0.44 -11.22 -53.63
C GLU A 48 0.49 -11.59 -52.47
N LEU A 49 -0.04 -11.63 -51.24
CA LEU A 49 0.70 -11.85 -50.01
C LEU A 49 0.45 -13.25 -49.45
N TYR A 50 1.54 -13.86 -49.01
CA TYR A 50 1.55 -15.09 -48.23
C TYR A 50 2.33 -14.83 -46.94
N LEU A 51 1.83 -15.31 -45.80
CA LEU A 51 2.48 -15.15 -44.50
C LEU A 51 2.51 -16.49 -43.78
N LYS A 52 3.68 -16.88 -43.27
CA LYS A 52 3.84 -18.01 -42.35
C LYS A 52 4.47 -17.50 -41.06
N TRP A 53 3.89 -17.89 -39.94
CA TRP A 53 4.58 -17.89 -38.66
C TRP A 53 4.94 -19.32 -38.31
N LYS A 54 6.20 -19.52 -37.92
CA LYS A 54 6.76 -20.82 -37.55
C LYS A 54 7.30 -20.81 -36.14
N PHE A 55 7.10 -21.91 -35.42
CA PHE A 55 7.77 -22.20 -34.15
C PHE A 55 8.50 -23.54 -34.26
N ARG A 56 9.81 -23.54 -33.96
CA ARG A 56 10.68 -24.74 -34.10
C ARG A 56 10.56 -25.42 -35.48
N GLY A 57 10.44 -24.62 -36.55
CA GLY A 57 10.32 -25.10 -37.93
C GLY A 57 8.95 -25.66 -38.34
N LYS A 58 7.94 -25.61 -37.46
CA LYS A 58 6.54 -25.98 -37.80
C LYS A 58 5.69 -24.72 -37.96
N ASP A 59 4.86 -24.68 -39.00
CA ASP A 59 3.90 -23.59 -39.19
C ASP A 59 2.85 -23.60 -38.07
N ILE A 60 2.67 -22.45 -37.41
CA ILE A 60 1.70 -22.24 -36.34
C ILE A 60 0.52 -21.38 -36.78
N LEU A 61 0.74 -20.47 -37.73
CA LEU A 61 -0.26 -19.67 -38.41
C LEU A 61 0.18 -19.48 -39.85
N ILE A 62 -0.73 -19.67 -40.80
CA ILE A 62 -0.54 -19.42 -42.23
C ILE A 62 -1.67 -18.52 -42.71
N TYR A 63 -1.34 -17.48 -43.47
CA TYR A 63 -2.31 -16.72 -44.26
C TYR A 63 -1.98 -16.86 -45.74
N ASP A 64 -2.96 -17.34 -46.50
CA ASP A 64 -2.91 -17.46 -47.95
C ASP A 64 -3.82 -16.39 -48.55
N GLY A 65 -3.22 -15.36 -49.16
CA GLY A 65 -3.94 -14.27 -49.81
C GLY A 65 -4.74 -14.70 -51.04
N ALA A 66 -4.28 -15.70 -51.80
CA ALA A 66 -4.95 -16.16 -53.01
C ALA A 66 -6.26 -16.89 -52.67
N LEU A 67 -6.28 -17.62 -51.55
CA LEU A 67 -7.47 -18.27 -51.01
C LEU A 67 -8.25 -17.39 -50.00
N ALA A 68 -7.69 -16.25 -49.60
CA ALA A 68 -8.16 -15.40 -48.49
C ALA A 68 -8.39 -16.18 -47.18
N LEU A 69 -7.55 -17.19 -46.92
CA LEU A 69 -7.73 -18.17 -45.85
C LEU A 69 -6.63 -18.04 -44.79
N THR A 70 -7.02 -17.99 -43.51
CA THR A 70 -6.10 -18.08 -42.38
C THR A 70 -6.23 -19.44 -41.72
N ASN A 71 -5.16 -20.22 -41.74
CA ASN A 71 -5.06 -21.53 -41.08
C ASN A 71 -4.22 -21.40 -39.80
N VAL A 72 -4.75 -21.88 -38.67
CA VAL A 72 -4.10 -21.80 -37.36
C VAL A 72 -3.93 -23.22 -36.80
N SER A 73 -2.75 -23.49 -36.24
CA SER A 73 -2.44 -24.77 -35.59
C SER A 73 -3.26 -24.96 -34.31
N SER A 74 -3.73 -26.18 -34.04
CA SER A 74 -4.56 -26.49 -32.85
C SER A 74 -3.88 -26.12 -31.52
N ASN A 75 -2.55 -26.18 -31.48
CA ASN A 75 -1.76 -25.85 -30.29
C ASN A 75 -1.56 -24.34 -30.09
N PHE A 76 -1.97 -23.53 -31.07
CA PHE A 76 -1.83 -22.07 -31.11
C PHE A 76 -3.18 -21.41 -31.43
N SER A 77 -4.29 -21.98 -30.95
CA SER A 77 -5.66 -21.62 -31.31
C SER A 77 -6.03 -20.13 -31.17
N SER A 78 -5.33 -19.39 -30.30
CA SER A 78 -5.52 -17.95 -30.08
C SER A 78 -4.61 -17.05 -30.92
N ALA A 79 -3.83 -17.61 -31.84
CA ALA A 79 -2.97 -16.87 -32.76
C ALA A 79 -3.80 -16.09 -33.79
N GLU A 80 -3.61 -14.77 -33.83
CA GLU A 80 -4.30 -13.85 -34.73
C GLU A 80 -3.32 -12.84 -35.35
N ILE A 81 -3.68 -12.32 -36.53
CA ILE A 81 -2.92 -11.31 -37.27
C ILE A 81 -3.86 -10.20 -37.75
N THR A 82 -3.38 -8.96 -37.81
CA THR A 82 -4.17 -7.82 -38.26
C THR A 82 -4.06 -7.65 -39.79
N LEU A 83 -4.92 -8.32 -40.56
CA LEU A 83 -4.85 -8.35 -42.03
C LEU A 83 -4.76 -6.96 -42.68
N SER A 84 -5.47 -5.95 -42.14
CA SER A 84 -5.44 -4.58 -42.67
C SER A 84 -4.08 -3.88 -42.54
N GLU A 85 -3.22 -4.33 -41.64
CA GLU A 85 -1.88 -3.76 -41.45
C GLU A 85 -0.81 -4.51 -42.25
N LEU A 86 -1.12 -5.69 -42.80
CA LEU A 86 -0.21 -6.47 -43.65
C LEU A 86 0.16 -5.72 -44.94
N LEU A 87 -0.79 -4.97 -45.51
CA LEU A 87 -0.55 -4.04 -46.63
C LEU A 87 0.40 -2.88 -46.27
N ARG A 88 0.63 -2.62 -44.98
CA ARG A 88 1.60 -1.64 -44.47
C ARG A 88 2.91 -2.31 -44.01
N GLY A 89 3.11 -3.59 -44.36
CA GLY A 89 4.25 -4.39 -43.94
C GLY A 89 4.19 -4.91 -42.51
N ASN A 90 3.10 -4.71 -41.75
CA ASN A 90 2.99 -5.25 -40.39
C ASN A 90 2.36 -6.66 -40.40
N ALA A 91 3.19 -7.66 -40.12
CA ALA A 91 2.80 -9.07 -40.00
C ALA A 91 2.87 -9.56 -38.54
N SER A 92 2.80 -8.65 -37.56
CA SER A 92 2.92 -8.99 -36.14
C SER A 92 1.87 -10.02 -35.69
N LEU A 93 2.33 -11.04 -34.98
CA LEU A 93 1.51 -12.13 -34.46
C LEU A 93 1.07 -11.83 -33.03
N LYS A 94 -0.24 -11.83 -32.80
CA LYS A 94 -0.82 -11.70 -31.46
C LYS A 94 -1.37 -13.05 -31.01
N MET A 95 -1.17 -13.40 -29.75
CA MET A 95 -1.69 -14.65 -29.17
C MET A 95 -1.93 -14.50 -27.66
N LYS A 96 -2.74 -15.38 -27.06
CA LYS A 96 -2.90 -15.43 -25.60
C LYS A 96 -1.65 -16.05 -24.97
N LYS A 97 -1.33 -15.63 -23.74
CA LYS A 97 -0.22 -16.20 -22.95
C LYS A 97 -0.33 -17.72 -22.74
N SER A 98 -1.54 -18.30 -22.76
CA SER A 98 -1.76 -19.75 -22.68
C SER A 98 -1.11 -20.54 -23.81
N ASP A 99 -1.04 -19.95 -25.00
CA ASP A 99 -0.59 -20.58 -26.23
C ASP A 99 0.85 -20.15 -26.58
N ALA A 100 1.38 -19.15 -25.89
CA ALA A 100 2.69 -18.56 -26.12
C ALA A 100 3.82 -19.40 -25.51
N VAL A 101 4.47 -20.22 -26.33
CA VAL A 101 5.60 -21.07 -25.92
C VAL A 101 6.92 -20.29 -26.01
N LEU A 102 7.80 -20.39 -25.01
CA LEU A 102 9.10 -19.71 -25.03
C LEU A 102 10.05 -20.29 -26.10
N GLY A 103 10.84 -19.41 -26.73
CA GLY A 103 11.83 -19.75 -27.76
C GLY A 103 11.70 -18.94 -29.04
N ASN A 104 12.33 -19.43 -30.11
CA ASN A 104 12.44 -18.72 -31.39
C ASN A 104 11.20 -18.92 -32.28
N TYR A 105 10.65 -17.81 -32.74
CA TYR A 105 9.61 -17.75 -33.77
C TYR A 105 10.18 -17.13 -35.04
N THR A 106 9.81 -17.69 -36.19
CA THR A 106 10.17 -17.14 -37.51
C THR A 106 8.92 -16.58 -38.17
N CYS A 107 9.00 -15.34 -38.64
CA CYS A 107 8.02 -14.72 -39.52
C CYS A 107 8.57 -14.77 -40.95
N GLU A 108 7.82 -15.35 -41.87
CA GLU A 108 8.16 -15.46 -43.29
C GLU A 108 7.05 -14.78 -44.11
N ILE A 109 7.42 -13.81 -44.94
CA ILE A 109 6.50 -13.14 -45.87
C ILE A 109 6.94 -13.45 -47.29
N THR A 110 5.96 -13.73 -48.15
CA THR A 110 6.13 -13.81 -49.59
C THR A 110 5.18 -12.82 -50.27
N GLU A 111 5.70 -12.08 -51.24
CA GLU A 111 4.97 -11.12 -52.07
C GLU A 111 5.32 -11.43 -53.53
N LEU A 112 4.39 -12.09 -54.25
CA LEU A 112 4.64 -12.66 -55.58
C LEU A 112 5.88 -13.60 -55.60
N SER A 113 7.02 -13.11 -56.11
CA SER A 113 8.30 -13.82 -56.18
C SER A 113 9.33 -13.32 -55.17
N ARG A 114 9.01 -12.28 -54.39
CA ARG A 114 9.86 -11.77 -53.31
C ARG A 114 9.57 -12.54 -52.05
N GLU A 115 10.61 -13.05 -51.41
CA GLU A 115 10.51 -13.73 -50.12
C GLU A 115 11.50 -13.16 -49.12
N GLY A 116 11.24 -13.38 -47.84
CA GLY A 116 12.19 -13.16 -46.78
C GLY A 116 11.63 -13.59 -45.43
N GLU A 117 12.53 -13.82 -44.48
CA GLU A 117 12.18 -14.20 -43.11
C GLU A 117 12.92 -13.36 -42.07
N THR A 118 12.35 -13.28 -40.87
CA THR A 118 12.99 -12.71 -39.69
C THR A 118 12.67 -13.56 -38.46
N VAL A 119 13.61 -13.64 -37.52
CA VAL A 119 13.48 -14.46 -36.30
C VAL A 119 13.42 -13.56 -35.08
N THR A 120 12.44 -13.82 -34.21
CA THR A 120 12.22 -13.11 -32.94
C THR A 120 12.13 -14.13 -31.81
N GLU A 121 12.93 -13.95 -30.75
CA GLU A 121 12.96 -14.85 -29.59
C GLU A 121 11.99 -14.39 -28.48
N LEU A 122 11.07 -15.26 -28.06
CA LEU A 122 10.20 -14.99 -26.91
C LEU A 122 10.87 -15.44 -25.60
N LYS A 123 11.20 -14.48 -24.75
CA LYS A 123 11.84 -14.70 -23.44
C LYS A 123 10.88 -14.44 -22.29
N TYR A 124 10.98 -15.22 -21.23
CA TYR A 124 10.33 -14.89 -19.97
C TYR A 124 11.25 -14.00 -19.13
N ARG A 125 10.74 -12.85 -18.67
CA ARG A 125 11.44 -11.96 -17.74
C ARG A 125 10.76 -12.02 -16.39
N VAL A 126 11.54 -12.42 -15.38
CA VAL A 126 11.13 -12.37 -13.97
C VAL A 126 11.04 -10.91 -13.52
N VAL A 127 9.87 -10.51 -13.03
CA VAL A 127 9.61 -9.16 -12.50
C VAL A 127 9.11 -9.28 -11.07
N SER A 128 9.82 -8.66 -10.13
CA SER A 128 9.42 -8.60 -8.72
C SER A 128 8.17 -7.73 -8.56
N TRP A 129 7.17 -8.25 -7.82
CA TRP A 129 5.89 -7.57 -7.61
C TRP A 129 6.05 -6.26 -6.82
N PHE A 130 6.85 -6.28 -5.75
CA PHE A 130 7.34 -5.09 -5.05
C PHE A 130 8.85 -4.99 -5.19
N SER A 131 9.41 -3.78 -5.12
CA SER A 131 10.87 -3.65 -5.02
C SER A 131 11.38 -4.26 -3.69
N PRO A 132 12.65 -4.70 -3.62
CA PRO A 132 13.20 -5.27 -2.38
C PRO A 132 13.10 -4.33 -1.16
N LYS A 133 13.21 -3.02 -1.38
CA LYS A 133 13.08 -2.00 -0.33
C LYS A 133 11.65 -1.92 0.20
N GLU A 134 10.66 -1.93 -0.69
CA GLU A 134 9.25 -1.90 -0.36
C GLU A 134 8.82 -3.17 0.40
N ASN A 135 9.24 -4.36 -0.09
CA ASN A 135 8.90 -5.62 0.58
C ASN A 135 9.45 -5.69 2.02
N ILE A 136 10.66 -5.16 2.26
CA ILE A 136 11.21 -5.05 3.62
C ILE A 136 10.32 -4.16 4.49
N LEU A 137 9.87 -2.99 4.01
CA LEU A 137 9.00 -2.10 4.79
C LEU A 137 7.61 -2.73 5.08
N ILE A 138 7.03 -3.41 4.09
CA ILE A 138 5.75 -4.13 4.22
C ILE A 138 5.83 -5.20 5.33
N VAL A 139 6.95 -5.89 5.48
CA VAL A 139 7.14 -6.93 6.52
C VAL A 139 7.56 -6.31 7.87
N VAL A 140 8.42 -5.30 7.87
CA VAL A 140 8.97 -4.71 9.11
C VAL A 140 7.94 -3.88 9.88
N PHE A 141 7.11 -3.06 9.23
CA PHE A 141 6.16 -2.20 9.94
C PHE A 141 5.11 -2.98 10.77
N PRO A 142 4.47 -4.05 10.28
CA PRO A 142 3.56 -4.88 11.07
C PRO A 142 4.25 -5.57 12.25
N ILE A 143 5.46 -6.11 12.04
CA ILE A 143 6.25 -6.75 13.12
C ILE A 143 6.58 -5.72 14.20
N LEU A 144 7.00 -4.51 13.82
CA LEU A 144 7.27 -3.42 14.74
C LEU A 144 6.00 -3.01 15.51
N ALA A 145 4.87 -2.84 14.82
CA ALA A 145 3.58 -2.51 15.45
C ALA A 145 3.14 -3.57 16.48
N VAL A 146 3.28 -4.86 16.15
CA VAL A 146 3.04 -5.97 17.09
C VAL A 146 3.94 -5.89 18.32
N LEU A 147 5.26 -5.68 18.13
CA LEU A 147 6.21 -5.57 19.25
C LEU A 147 5.90 -4.37 20.17
N LEU A 148 5.47 -3.24 19.59
CA LEU A 148 5.05 -2.06 20.34
C LEU A 148 3.77 -2.33 21.15
N SER A 149 2.79 -3.02 20.55
CA SER A 149 1.56 -3.46 21.23
C SER A 149 1.84 -4.40 22.41
N TRP A 150 2.77 -5.33 22.26
CA TRP A 150 3.26 -6.16 23.38
C TRP A 150 3.92 -5.34 24.49
N GLY A 151 4.69 -4.31 24.14
CA GLY A 151 5.25 -3.36 25.11
C GLY A 151 4.15 -2.66 25.92
N GLN A 152 3.05 -2.27 25.27
CA GLN A 152 1.91 -1.63 25.92
C GLN A 152 1.17 -2.58 26.87
N PHE A 153 0.91 -3.82 26.44
CA PHE A 153 0.37 -4.88 27.29
C PHE A 153 1.28 -5.16 28.50
N GLY A 154 2.60 -5.10 28.33
CA GLY A 154 3.58 -5.20 29.41
C GLY A 154 3.44 -4.09 30.46
N ILE A 155 3.22 -2.84 30.06
CA ILE A 155 2.98 -1.72 30.99
C ILE A 155 1.68 -1.93 31.77
N VAL A 156 0.59 -2.33 31.10
CA VAL A 156 -0.71 -2.58 31.73
C VAL A 156 -0.61 -3.71 32.76
N THR A 157 -0.02 -4.85 32.40
CA THR A 157 0.09 -6.01 33.30
C THR A 157 1.02 -5.76 34.49
N LEU A 158 2.14 -5.05 34.30
CA LEU A 158 3.05 -4.70 35.39
C LEU A 158 2.44 -3.70 36.39
N LYS A 159 1.72 -2.69 35.90
CA LYS A 159 1.15 -1.62 36.74
C LYS A 159 -0.10 -2.07 37.50
N TYR A 160 -0.93 -2.92 36.91
CA TYR A 160 -2.21 -3.36 37.49
C TYR A 160 -2.16 -4.76 38.12
N LYS A 161 -0.96 -5.26 38.45
CA LYS A 161 -0.64 -6.61 38.96
C LYS A 161 -1.37 -7.06 40.25
N SER A 162 -2.19 -6.21 40.89
CA SER A 162 -2.56 -6.38 42.30
C SER A 162 -4.05 -6.42 42.67
N ASN A 163 -5.03 -6.43 41.74
CA ASN A 163 -6.45 -6.50 42.19
C ASN A 163 -7.47 -7.29 41.34
N ARG A 164 -7.16 -7.67 40.10
CA ARG A 164 -7.97 -8.65 39.35
C ARG A 164 -7.28 -9.09 38.05
N THR A 165 -6.99 -10.38 37.91
CA THR A 165 -6.83 -11.01 36.60
C THR A 165 -8.19 -11.09 35.93
N ASN A 166 -8.64 -9.95 35.40
CA ASN A 166 -9.91 -9.88 34.68
C ASN A 166 -9.85 -10.77 33.44
N GLU A 167 -10.96 -11.43 33.14
CA GLU A 167 -11.21 -12.17 31.90
C GLU A 167 -10.80 -11.36 30.66
N LYS A 168 -11.08 -10.05 30.67
CA LYS A 168 -10.66 -9.08 29.64
C LYS A 168 -9.15 -9.08 29.39
N THR A 169 -8.31 -9.19 30.41
CA THR A 169 -6.84 -9.20 30.26
C THR A 169 -6.34 -10.52 29.65
N ILE A 170 -7.00 -11.64 29.96
CA ILE A 170 -6.73 -12.94 29.34
C ILE A 170 -7.15 -12.92 27.86
N LEU A 171 -8.32 -12.35 27.55
CA LEU A 171 -8.81 -12.18 26.19
C LEU A 171 -7.84 -11.35 25.33
N LEU A 172 -7.30 -10.25 25.87
CA LEU A 172 -6.29 -9.43 25.18
C LEU A 172 -4.98 -10.19 24.93
N LEU A 173 -4.52 -11.00 25.89
CA LEU A 173 -3.35 -11.86 25.71
C LEU A 173 -3.56 -12.87 24.56
N VAL A 174 -4.70 -13.57 24.56
CA VAL A 174 -5.04 -14.56 23.53
C VAL A 174 -5.19 -13.90 22.16
N ALA A 175 -5.89 -12.76 22.07
CA ALA A 175 -6.02 -12.00 20.83
C ALA A 175 -4.66 -11.51 20.30
N GLY A 176 -3.79 -11.01 21.18
CA GLY A 176 -2.42 -10.59 20.83
C GLY A 176 -1.56 -11.76 20.32
N LEU A 177 -1.64 -12.93 20.95
CA LEU A 177 -0.94 -14.14 20.49
C LEU A 177 -1.44 -14.60 19.11
N MET A 178 -2.77 -14.70 18.92
CA MET A 178 -3.35 -15.07 17.63
C MET A 178 -2.96 -14.09 16.51
N LEU A 179 -2.96 -12.79 16.80
CA LEU A 179 -2.48 -11.75 15.89
C LEU A 179 -1.01 -11.95 15.50
N THR A 180 -0.12 -12.26 16.46
CA THR A 180 1.30 -12.51 16.15
C THR A 180 1.49 -13.71 15.23
N ILE A 181 0.78 -14.81 15.49
CA ILE A 181 0.83 -16.02 14.67
C ILE A 181 0.39 -15.71 13.23
N VAL A 182 -0.73 -15.00 13.06
CA VAL A 182 -1.23 -14.63 11.73
C VAL A 182 -0.25 -13.72 10.98
N ILE A 183 0.34 -12.71 11.63
CA ILE A 183 1.31 -11.80 11.01
C ILE A 183 2.62 -12.53 10.66
N ILE A 184 3.10 -13.45 11.50
CA ILE A 184 4.28 -14.28 11.20
C ILE A 184 4.02 -15.19 9.99
N VAL A 185 2.86 -15.85 9.94
CA VAL A 185 2.46 -16.68 8.78
C VAL A 185 2.32 -15.81 7.52
N GLY A 186 1.73 -14.63 7.62
CA GLY A 186 1.64 -13.66 6.52
C GLY A 186 3.01 -13.22 6.00
N ALA A 187 3.96 -12.91 6.90
CA ALA A 187 5.34 -12.56 6.55
C ALA A 187 6.10 -13.72 5.87
N ILE A 188 5.91 -14.96 6.32
CA ILE A 188 6.50 -16.16 5.68
C ILE A 188 5.91 -16.40 4.28
N LEU A 189 4.62 -16.11 4.08
CA LEU A 189 3.96 -16.23 2.76
C LEU A 189 4.26 -15.05 1.82
N CYS A 190 4.64 -13.88 2.35
CA CYS A 190 5.00 -12.68 1.59
C CYS A 190 6.47 -12.72 1.10
N ILE A 191 6.83 -13.79 0.38
CA ILE A 191 8.18 -13.99 -0.13
C ILE A 191 8.47 -12.97 -1.25
N PRO A 192 9.62 -12.26 -1.22
CA PRO A 192 10.00 -11.36 -2.30
C PRO A 192 10.15 -12.15 -3.62
N GLY A 193 9.34 -11.80 -4.62
CA GLY A 193 9.29 -12.51 -5.89
C GLY A 193 8.21 -11.95 -6.82
N GLU A 194 7.79 -12.76 -7.79
CA GLU A 194 6.73 -12.42 -8.75
C GLU A 194 5.35 -12.30 -8.10
N TYR A 195 4.39 -11.74 -8.85
CA TYR A 195 2.98 -11.81 -8.47
C TYR A 195 2.53 -13.27 -8.38
N SER A 196 1.96 -13.65 -7.23
CA SER A 196 1.44 -15.00 -7.02
C SER A 196 0.32 -14.97 -6.01
N ILE A 197 -0.66 -15.88 -6.16
CA ILE A 197 -1.77 -16.06 -5.21
C ILE A 197 -1.23 -16.26 -3.77
N LYS A 198 -0.09 -16.95 -3.62
CA LYS A 198 0.59 -17.13 -2.33
C LYS A 198 1.04 -15.79 -1.74
N ASN A 199 1.77 -15.00 -2.51
CA ASN A 199 2.29 -13.70 -2.08
C ASN A 199 1.15 -12.72 -1.78
N ALA A 200 0.11 -12.70 -2.61
CA ALA A 200 -1.09 -11.88 -2.37
C ALA A 200 -1.86 -12.31 -1.11
N SER A 201 -1.95 -13.62 -0.84
CA SER A 201 -2.54 -14.12 0.41
C SER A 201 -1.70 -13.74 1.64
N GLY A 202 -0.37 -13.79 1.55
CA GLY A 202 0.54 -13.33 2.61
C GLY A 202 0.36 -11.83 2.91
N LEU A 203 0.26 -11.00 1.87
CA LEU A 203 -0.02 -9.58 1.99
C LEU A 203 -1.38 -9.30 2.65
N GLY A 204 -2.42 -10.04 2.27
CA GLY A 204 -3.73 -9.97 2.91
C GLY A 204 -3.69 -10.38 4.40
N LEU A 205 -2.98 -11.46 4.73
CA LEU A 205 -2.76 -11.92 6.11
C LEU A 205 -1.90 -10.96 6.94
N ILE A 206 -1.09 -10.11 6.32
CA ILE A 206 -0.40 -9.01 7.01
C ILE A 206 -1.39 -7.88 7.31
N VAL A 207 -2.14 -7.40 6.31
CA VAL A 207 -2.90 -6.15 6.39
C VAL A 207 -4.23 -6.31 7.12
N ILE A 208 -5.04 -7.31 6.75
CA ILE A 208 -6.40 -7.49 7.28
C ILE A 208 -6.44 -7.54 8.81
N PRO A 209 -5.59 -8.33 9.52
CA PRO A 209 -5.66 -8.43 10.97
C PRO A 209 -5.08 -7.22 11.71
N THR A 210 -4.48 -6.23 11.03
CA THR A 210 -4.03 -4.99 11.71
C THR A 210 -5.18 -4.21 12.36
N VAL A 211 -6.44 -4.45 11.98
CA VAL A 211 -7.62 -3.94 12.71
C VAL A 211 -7.63 -4.39 14.17
N MET A 212 -7.08 -5.56 14.48
CA MET A 212 -6.96 -6.06 15.85
C MET A 212 -5.97 -5.22 16.68
N LEU A 213 -4.96 -4.60 16.06
CA LEU A 213 -4.08 -3.65 16.76
C LEU A 213 -4.89 -2.45 17.27
N VAL A 214 -5.80 -1.90 16.46
CA VAL A 214 -6.68 -0.79 16.88
C VAL A 214 -7.54 -1.18 18.09
N LEU A 215 -8.07 -2.40 18.10
CA LEU A 215 -8.88 -2.92 19.21
C LEU A 215 -8.04 -3.18 20.46
N LEU A 216 -6.83 -3.74 20.31
CA LEU A 216 -5.87 -3.95 21.40
C LEU A 216 -5.44 -2.60 22.00
N GLN A 217 -5.12 -1.61 21.16
CA GLN A 217 -4.76 -0.24 21.55
C GLN A 217 -5.86 0.43 22.36
N TYR A 218 -7.10 0.37 21.86
CA TYR A 218 -8.28 0.92 22.55
C TYR A 218 -8.48 0.28 23.92
N CYS A 219 -8.42 -1.05 24.00
CA CYS A 219 -8.54 -1.78 25.27
C CYS A 219 -7.39 -1.49 26.24
N ALA A 220 -6.16 -1.33 25.74
CA ALA A 220 -5.00 -0.96 26.55
C ALA A 220 -5.18 0.43 27.17
N PHE A 221 -5.59 1.43 26.39
CA PHE A 221 -5.89 2.77 26.89
C PHE A 221 -7.03 2.73 27.93
N MET A 222 -8.19 2.13 27.61
CA MET A 222 -9.34 2.00 28.52
C MET A 222 -9.02 1.29 29.85
N THR A 223 -8.05 0.36 29.84
CA THR A 223 -7.60 -0.34 31.06
C THR A 223 -6.58 0.48 31.84
N ALA A 224 -5.77 1.29 31.14
CA ALA A 224 -4.68 2.03 31.76
C ALA A 224 -5.12 3.37 32.36
N PHE A 225 -6.02 4.11 31.71
CA PHE A 225 -6.44 5.47 32.05
C PHE A 225 -7.86 5.75 31.52
N GLU A 226 -8.48 6.84 31.98
CA GLU A 226 -9.67 7.39 31.32
C GLU A 226 -9.30 7.98 29.95
N MET A 227 -10.25 8.00 29.00
CA MET A 227 -10.00 8.36 27.60
C MET A 227 -9.60 9.83 27.43
N THR A 228 -8.30 10.10 27.34
CA THR A 228 -7.77 11.44 27.10
C THR A 228 -7.84 11.83 25.61
N SER A 229 -7.80 13.13 25.34
CA SER A 229 -7.78 13.68 23.97
C SER A 229 -6.62 13.13 23.13
N PHE A 230 -5.46 12.88 23.75
CA PHE A 230 -4.31 12.26 23.10
C PHE A 230 -4.61 10.81 22.68
N ALA A 231 -5.17 9.99 23.58
CA ALA A 231 -5.53 8.61 23.28
C ALA A 231 -6.56 8.53 22.13
N ILE A 232 -7.55 9.43 22.13
CA ILE A 232 -8.53 9.55 21.04
C ILE A 232 -7.84 9.92 19.72
N ALA A 233 -6.91 10.88 19.72
CA ALA A 233 -6.16 11.27 18.52
C ALA A 233 -5.29 10.14 17.97
N THR A 234 -4.63 9.35 18.83
CA THR A 234 -3.84 8.18 18.43
C THR A 234 -4.73 7.11 17.77
N LEU A 235 -5.92 6.83 18.31
CA LEU A 235 -6.85 5.87 17.73
C LEU A 235 -7.39 6.33 16.37
N ILE A 236 -7.73 7.62 16.21
CA ILE A 236 -8.14 8.19 14.92
C ILE A 236 -7.03 8.05 13.88
N LEU A 237 -5.78 8.32 14.25
CA LEU A 237 -4.61 8.15 13.38
C LEU A 237 -4.44 6.69 12.95
N GLN A 238 -4.62 5.74 13.88
CA GLN A 238 -4.50 4.30 13.59
C GLN A 238 -5.60 3.79 12.66
N VAL A 239 -6.86 4.26 12.83
CA VAL A 239 -7.97 3.98 11.92
C VAL A 239 -7.71 4.55 10.52
N LEU A 240 -7.18 5.78 10.42
CA LEU A 240 -6.80 6.38 9.14
C LEU A 240 -5.69 5.57 8.45
N GLY A 241 -4.65 5.15 9.19
CA GLY A 241 -3.59 4.27 8.69
C GLY A 241 -4.12 2.93 8.19
N TYR A 242 -5.09 2.33 8.91
CA TYR A 242 -5.76 1.10 8.50
C TYR A 242 -6.56 1.26 7.19
N ILE A 243 -7.32 2.35 7.04
CA ILE A 243 -8.07 2.62 5.81
C ILE A 243 -7.11 2.79 4.62
N LEU A 244 -6.00 3.53 4.80
CA LEU A 244 -4.97 3.69 3.78
C LEU A 244 -4.31 2.34 3.41
N ALA A 245 -4.04 1.48 4.40
CA ALA A 245 -3.49 0.15 4.17
C ALA A 245 -4.50 -0.77 3.43
N LEU A 246 -5.80 -0.72 3.76
CA LEU A 246 -6.83 -1.47 3.04
C LEU A 246 -6.99 -1.02 1.58
N VAL A 247 -7.03 0.29 1.33
CA VAL A 247 -7.11 0.84 -0.04
C VAL A 247 -5.85 0.47 -0.82
N GLY A 248 -4.67 0.61 -0.20
CA GLY A 248 -3.40 0.18 -0.79
C GLY A 248 -3.39 -1.32 -1.13
N LEU A 249 -3.86 -2.19 -0.23
CA LEU A 249 -4.01 -3.62 -0.48
C LEU A 249 -4.93 -3.91 -1.68
N SER A 250 -6.10 -3.25 -1.73
CA SER A 250 -7.06 -3.42 -2.82
C SER A 250 -6.47 -3.05 -4.17
N LEU A 251 -5.76 -1.93 -4.26
CA LEU A 251 -5.09 -1.50 -5.49
C LEU A 251 -3.96 -2.46 -5.88
N CYS A 252 -3.14 -2.90 -4.91
CA CYS A 252 -2.06 -3.85 -5.18
C CYS A 252 -2.56 -5.23 -5.66
N ILE A 253 -3.73 -5.69 -5.22
CA ILE A 253 -4.33 -6.95 -5.68
C ILE A 253 -5.02 -6.78 -7.05
N SER A 254 -5.57 -5.58 -7.35
CA SER A 254 -6.31 -5.31 -8.58
C SER A 254 -5.42 -5.17 -9.82
N GLU A 255 -4.19 -4.68 -9.66
CA GLU A 255 -3.21 -4.55 -10.74
C GLU A 255 -1.98 -5.44 -10.51
N CYS A 256 -1.56 -6.16 -11.56
CA CYS A 256 -0.41 -7.07 -11.47
C CYS A 256 0.93 -6.32 -11.27
N THR A 257 0.99 -5.03 -11.62
CA THR A 257 2.09 -4.11 -11.27
C THR A 257 1.57 -3.04 -10.29
N PRO A 258 1.96 -3.04 -9.01
CA PRO A 258 1.36 -2.20 -7.99
C PRO A 258 1.95 -0.78 -8.02
N VAL A 259 1.42 0.07 -8.90
CA VAL A 259 1.85 1.48 -9.03
C VAL A 259 1.66 2.25 -7.71
N GLN A 260 0.71 1.85 -6.87
CA GLN A 260 0.37 2.47 -5.58
C GLN A 260 0.88 1.68 -4.36
N GLY A 261 1.89 0.80 -4.51
CA GLY A 261 2.56 0.14 -3.38
C GLY A 261 2.95 1.05 -2.21
N PRO A 262 3.45 2.29 -2.44
CA PRO A 262 3.73 3.27 -1.37
C PRO A 262 2.51 3.65 -0.51
N LEU A 263 1.28 3.59 -1.05
CA LEU A 263 0.06 3.87 -0.29
C LEU A 263 -0.16 2.82 0.82
N LEU A 264 0.02 1.55 0.49
CA LEU A 264 -0.03 0.45 1.46
C LEU A 264 1.04 0.62 2.55
N ILE A 265 2.28 0.92 2.13
CA ILE A 265 3.43 1.09 3.03
C ILE A 265 3.23 2.25 4.00
N SER A 266 2.72 3.40 3.51
CA SER A 266 2.41 4.55 4.35
C SER A 266 1.29 4.26 5.36
N GLY A 267 0.24 3.53 4.97
CA GLY A 267 -0.81 3.08 5.90
C GLY A 267 -0.26 2.19 7.03
N LEU A 268 0.56 1.20 6.70
CA LEU A 268 1.24 0.34 7.69
C LEU A 268 2.21 1.13 8.58
N GLY A 269 2.94 2.09 8.01
CA GLY A 269 3.82 3.00 8.76
C GLY A 269 3.06 3.87 9.76
N ILE A 270 1.90 4.42 9.37
CA ILE A 270 1.03 5.21 10.26
C ILE A 270 0.53 4.35 11.44
N ILE A 271 0.16 3.09 11.21
CA ILE A 271 -0.24 2.16 12.28
C ILE A 271 0.92 1.94 13.27
N ALA A 272 2.13 1.68 12.78
CA ALA A 272 3.31 1.49 13.63
C ALA A 272 3.69 2.77 14.42
N LEU A 273 3.52 3.95 13.82
CA LEU A 273 3.70 5.24 14.49
C LEU A 273 2.65 5.49 15.58
N ALA A 274 1.38 5.10 15.35
CA ALA A 274 0.32 5.22 16.35
C ALA A 274 0.59 4.32 17.57
N GLU A 275 0.99 3.06 17.35
CA GLU A 275 1.43 2.15 18.42
C GLU A 275 2.64 2.70 19.21
N LEU A 276 3.61 3.31 18.51
CA LEU A 276 4.78 3.93 19.15
C LEU A 276 4.36 5.11 20.04
N LEU A 277 3.49 5.99 19.56
CA LEU A 277 2.94 7.12 20.31
C LEU A 277 2.13 6.64 21.53
N GLY A 278 1.33 5.59 21.38
CA GLY A 278 0.59 4.96 22.47
C GLY A 278 1.50 4.42 23.57
N LEU A 279 2.57 3.70 23.19
CA LEU A 279 3.58 3.18 24.12
C LEU A 279 4.33 4.29 24.87
N VAL A 280 4.79 5.33 24.15
CA VAL A 280 5.49 6.48 24.74
C VAL A 280 4.58 7.22 25.73
N TYR A 281 3.32 7.45 25.35
CA TYR A 281 2.32 8.09 26.21
C TYR A 281 2.06 7.28 27.48
N MET A 282 1.79 5.98 27.36
CA MET A 282 1.57 5.11 28.52
C MET A 282 2.78 5.07 29.46
N LYS A 283 4.00 5.04 28.93
CA LYS A 283 5.24 5.11 29.73
C LYS A 283 5.35 6.44 30.49
N PHE A 284 5.07 7.56 29.84
CA PHE A 284 5.17 8.89 30.46
C PHE A 284 4.12 9.08 31.58
N VAL A 285 2.85 8.77 31.31
CA VAL A 285 1.78 8.90 32.32
C VAL A 285 1.98 7.90 33.47
N ALA A 286 2.45 6.67 33.20
CA ALA A 286 2.80 5.71 34.25
C ALA A 286 3.99 6.17 35.12
N SER A 287 4.92 6.96 34.58
CA SER A 287 6.00 7.57 35.34
C SER A 287 5.50 8.70 36.25
N ASN A 288 4.67 9.60 35.72
CA ASN A 288 4.15 10.75 36.49
C ASN A 288 3.24 10.35 37.65
N GLN A 289 2.63 9.16 37.61
CA GLN A 289 1.81 8.68 38.73
C GLN A 289 2.62 8.13 39.91
N LYS A 290 3.93 7.86 39.75
CA LYS A 290 4.80 7.39 40.84
C LYS A 290 5.26 8.50 41.81
N THR A 291 5.02 9.78 41.48
CA THR A 291 5.44 10.93 42.32
C THR A 291 4.33 11.43 43.25
N LEU A 292 3.11 10.91 43.15
CA LEU A 292 2.05 11.10 44.14
C LEU A 292 2.23 10.10 45.28
N GLN A 293 2.26 10.60 46.51
CA GLN A 293 2.73 9.87 47.70
C GLN A 293 1.98 8.55 47.97
N PRO A 294 2.64 7.55 48.58
CA PRO A 294 1.92 6.51 49.32
C PRO A 294 1.14 7.17 50.48
N PRO A 295 -0.04 6.66 50.84
CA PRO A 295 -0.80 7.20 51.97
C PRO A 295 0.05 7.10 53.24
N ARG A 296 0.32 8.24 53.89
CA ARG A 296 0.90 8.21 55.24
C ARG A 296 -0.08 7.44 56.13
N LYS A 297 0.47 6.45 56.83
CA LYS A 297 -0.24 5.63 57.81
C LYS A 297 -1.08 6.51 58.73
N ALA A 298 -2.27 6.03 59.11
CA ALA A 298 -2.94 6.55 60.29
C ALA A 298 -1.94 6.51 61.46
N VAL A 299 -1.67 7.67 62.04
CA VAL A 299 -0.98 7.77 63.32
C VAL A 299 -1.98 7.34 64.37
N GLU A 300 -1.60 6.39 65.21
CA GLU A 300 -2.40 5.98 66.36
C GLU A 300 -2.56 7.18 67.30
N GLU A 301 -3.78 7.69 67.42
CA GLU A 301 -4.11 8.76 68.33
C GLU A 301 -4.23 8.17 69.75
N PRO A 302 -3.37 8.57 70.71
CA PRO A 302 -3.35 7.94 72.01
C PRO A 302 -4.59 8.33 72.82
N LEU A 303 -5.35 7.30 73.19
CA LEU A 303 -6.36 7.35 74.24
C LEU A 303 -5.81 8.06 75.49
N ASN A 304 -6.64 8.88 76.16
CA ASN A 304 -6.46 9.55 77.47
C ASN A 304 -6.19 11.07 77.46
N ALA A 305 -7.17 11.90 77.09
CA ALA A 305 -7.23 13.30 77.54
C ALA A 305 -8.63 13.97 77.46
N PHE A 306 -9.69 13.40 78.06
CA PHE A 306 -10.77 14.23 78.62
C PHE A 306 -11.61 13.43 79.64
N LYS A 307 -11.49 13.80 80.91
CA LYS A 307 -12.35 13.35 82.01
C LYS A 307 -12.88 14.62 82.68
N GLU A 308 -14.16 14.61 83.05
CA GLU A 308 -14.94 15.73 83.61
C GLU A 308 -15.31 16.81 82.57
N SER A 309 -16.59 17.02 82.25
CA SER A 309 -17.63 17.37 83.22
C SER A 309 -18.87 16.46 83.22
N LYS A 310 -19.69 16.62 84.25
CA LYS A 310 -20.88 15.82 84.58
C LYS A 310 -22.05 16.80 84.77
N GLY A 311 -23.06 16.77 83.89
CA GLY A 311 -24.13 17.78 83.92
C GLY A 311 -25.36 17.49 83.04
N MET A 312 -26.31 16.73 83.61
CA MET A 312 -27.78 16.85 83.47
C MET A 312 -28.42 17.31 82.12
N MET A 313 -28.98 16.34 81.38
CA MET A 313 -30.45 16.12 81.29
C MET A 313 -31.39 17.32 80.97
N ASN A 314 -31.93 17.40 79.74
CA ASN A 314 -33.38 17.17 79.43
C ASN A 314 -33.77 17.37 77.94
N ASP A 315 -35.02 17.01 77.63
CA ASP A 315 -35.62 16.71 76.32
C ASP A 315 -35.94 17.87 75.34
N ASP A 316 -36.31 17.44 74.12
CA ASP A 316 -37.21 18.07 73.13
C ASP A 316 -36.88 19.44 72.50
N SER A 317 -36.55 19.42 71.20
CA SER A 317 -37.44 20.05 70.20
C SER A 317 -37.16 19.60 68.76
N VAL A 318 -38.24 19.38 68.02
CA VAL A 318 -38.29 19.05 66.59
C VAL A 318 -37.86 20.25 65.73
N GLY A 319 -37.00 20.05 64.73
CA GLY A 319 -36.76 21.06 63.69
C GLY A 319 -35.68 20.72 62.65
N ASN A 320 -36.01 20.92 61.37
CA ASN A 320 -35.09 21.08 60.24
C ASN A 320 -34.36 19.83 59.66
N TYR A 321 -35.12 18.77 59.36
CA TYR A 321 -34.97 18.16 58.03
C TYR A 321 -35.61 19.07 56.97
N ILE A 322 -35.24 18.91 55.68
CA ILE A 322 -35.61 19.78 54.53
C ILE A 322 -34.79 21.09 54.43
N ALA A 323 -33.47 20.96 54.25
CA ALA A 323 -32.62 22.04 53.73
C ALA A 323 -31.45 21.58 52.82
N GLY A 324 -31.03 20.30 52.89
CA GLY A 324 -29.78 19.84 52.28
C GLY A 324 -29.86 19.09 50.94
N LEU A 325 -31.04 18.68 50.45
CA LEU A 325 -31.14 17.62 49.41
C LEU A 325 -31.77 18.05 48.06
N LEU A 326 -32.09 19.32 47.85
CA LEU A 326 -32.78 19.81 46.63
C LEU A 326 -32.20 21.14 46.09
N ARG A 327 -30.86 21.24 45.97
CA ARG A 327 -30.24 22.44 45.35
C ARG A 327 -28.86 22.22 44.71
N ALA A 328 -28.78 21.41 43.65
CA ALA A 328 -27.61 21.41 42.73
C ALA A 328 -27.88 20.82 41.32
N THR A 329 -29.10 20.86 40.80
CA THR A 329 -29.38 20.63 39.37
C THR A 329 -29.65 21.96 38.70
N GLY A 330 -28.78 22.42 37.79
CA GLY A 330 -29.04 23.63 37.00
C GLY A 330 -27.79 24.29 36.42
N LYS A 331 -27.65 24.23 35.08
CA LYS A 331 -26.65 25.00 34.32
C LYS A 331 -27.03 26.48 34.27
N TYR A 332 -26.05 27.38 34.19
CA TYR A 332 -26.20 28.64 33.42
C TYR A 332 -24.87 29.06 32.79
N TRP A 333 -24.95 29.65 31.60
CA TRP A 333 -23.85 30.31 30.87
C TRP A 333 -23.87 31.82 31.17
N ASN A 334 -22.68 32.44 31.18
CA ASN A 334 -22.35 33.79 30.65
C ASN A 334 -20.83 34.01 30.87
N LEU A 335 -19.99 34.14 29.85
CA LEU A 335 -19.74 35.31 28.99
C LEU A 335 -19.13 36.51 29.75
N TYR A 336 -17.81 36.69 29.66
CA TYR A 336 -17.12 37.95 29.26
C TYR A 336 -15.59 37.75 29.25
N SER A 337 -14.92 38.24 28.22
CA SER A 337 -13.46 38.35 28.09
C SER A 337 -12.93 39.69 28.62
N PRO A 338 -11.60 39.85 28.79
CA PRO A 338 -10.96 40.83 27.90
C PRO A 338 -9.59 40.41 27.31
N LEU A 339 -9.25 41.07 26.21
CA LEU A 339 -7.94 41.09 25.55
C LEU A 339 -6.90 41.87 26.38
N PRO A 340 -5.60 41.77 26.05
CA PRO A 340 -4.99 42.97 25.46
C PRO A 340 -4.00 42.72 24.31
N SER A 341 -3.79 43.78 23.53
CA SER A 341 -2.77 43.98 22.48
C SER A 341 -2.30 45.44 22.55
N THR A 342 -1.11 45.86 22.11
CA THR A 342 -0.07 45.25 21.24
C THR A 342 1.27 45.11 22.04
N MET A 343 2.51 45.00 21.53
CA MET A 343 3.13 45.02 20.20
C MET A 343 4.53 44.36 20.26
N GLY A 344 5.19 44.07 19.12
CA GLY A 344 6.63 43.73 19.11
C GLY A 344 7.10 42.87 17.95
N GLU A 345 7.38 43.49 16.80
CA GLU A 345 7.97 42.82 15.64
C GLU A 345 9.34 42.23 15.96
N ARG A 346 9.59 40.98 15.53
CA ARG A 346 10.95 40.53 15.21
C ARG A 346 10.93 39.45 14.14
N THR A 347 11.25 39.88 12.92
CA THR A 347 11.62 39.00 11.82
C THR A 347 12.83 38.18 12.21
N LEU A 348 12.73 36.85 12.14
CA LEU A 348 13.90 35.97 12.21
C LEU A 348 13.97 35.14 10.93
N TRP A 349 14.97 35.46 10.11
CA TRP A 349 15.29 34.73 8.89
C TRP A 349 15.86 33.36 9.24
N TRP A 350 15.32 32.30 8.66
CA TRP A 350 15.98 31.00 8.60
C TRP A 350 16.34 30.70 7.15
N HIS A 351 17.63 30.74 6.84
CA HIS A 351 18.16 30.19 5.59
C HIS A 351 18.03 28.67 5.64
N THR A 352 17.14 28.11 4.82
CA THR A 352 17.13 26.68 4.52
C THR A 352 18.19 26.36 3.46
N HIS A 353 19.18 25.55 3.83
CA HIS A 353 20.09 24.95 2.86
C HIS A 353 19.37 23.78 2.17
N ASN A 354 19.25 23.82 0.84
CA ASN A 354 18.58 22.79 0.06
C ASN A 354 19.25 21.41 0.23
N SER A 355 18.43 20.37 0.40
CA SER A 355 18.83 18.98 0.15
C SER A 355 17.73 18.23 -0.64
N PRO A 356 18.05 17.26 -1.53
CA PRO A 356 17.10 16.79 -2.54
C PRO A 356 16.03 15.79 -2.07
N GLN A 357 15.67 15.78 -0.78
CA GLN A 357 14.87 14.70 -0.17
C GLN A 357 13.51 15.15 0.39
N GLU A 358 13.21 16.46 0.41
CA GLU A 358 11.93 17.00 0.93
C GLU A 358 10.79 17.10 -0.12
N GLN A 359 11.10 17.10 -1.42
CA GLN A 359 10.09 17.35 -2.47
C GLN A 359 8.95 16.31 -2.53
N ASN A 360 9.18 15.07 -2.06
CA ASN A 360 8.14 14.03 -2.03
C ASN A 360 7.14 14.19 -0.86
N MET A 361 7.51 14.92 0.20
CA MET A 361 6.60 15.15 1.34
C MET A 361 5.68 16.35 1.10
N GLU A 362 6.16 17.38 0.40
CA GLU A 362 5.37 18.58 0.07
C GLU A 362 4.17 18.26 -0.86
N LEU A 363 4.33 17.36 -1.83
CA LEU A 363 3.23 16.93 -2.71
C LEU A 363 2.08 16.28 -1.92
N SER A 364 2.38 15.45 -0.93
CA SER A 364 1.35 14.77 -0.12
C SER A 364 0.55 15.77 0.73
N VAL A 365 1.20 16.82 1.25
CA VAL A 365 0.51 17.89 2.00
C VAL A 365 -0.33 18.79 1.09
N ARG A 366 0.16 19.13 -0.11
CA ARG A 366 -0.60 19.91 -1.10
C ARG A 366 -1.86 19.18 -1.60
N MET A 367 -1.80 17.85 -1.73
CA MET A 367 -2.96 17.02 -2.09
C MET A 367 -4.01 16.93 -0.97
N LEU A 368 -3.58 16.97 0.30
CA LEU A 368 -4.47 17.04 1.46
C LEU A 368 -5.17 18.39 1.63
N LEU A 369 -4.55 19.49 1.19
CA LEU A 369 -5.15 20.83 1.26
C LEU A 369 -6.17 21.11 0.14
N THR A 370 -5.99 20.54 -1.04
CA THR A 370 -6.94 20.68 -2.16
C THR A 370 -8.28 19.99 -1.90
N LEU A 371 -8.31 18.92 -1.09
CA LEU A 371 -9.53 18.21 -0.68
C LEU A 371 -10.41 18.98 0.33
N LYS A 372 -9.99 20.14 0.83
CA LYS A 372 -10.77 20.99 1.76
C LYS A 372 -11.32 22.29 1.17
N GLY A 373 -11.24 22.48 -0.15
CA GLY A 373 -11.91 23.60 -0.82
C GLY A 373 -11.34 24.98 -0.49
N VAL A 374 -10.07 25.07 -0.08
CA VAL A 374 -9.38 26.35 0.14
C VAL A 374 -8.67 26.75 -1.15
N THR A 375 -9.25 27.68 -1.90
CA THR A 375 -8.58 28.35 -3.03
C THR A 375 -7.53 29.33 -2.52
N ILE A 376 -6.26 29.03 -2.76
CA ILE A 376 -5.14 29.97 -2.63
C ILE A 376 -4.92 30.60 -4.03
N PRO A 377 -4.81 31.93 -4.17
CA PRO A 377 -4.66 32.57 -5.47
C PRO A 377 -3.33 32.20 -6.14
N ALA A 378 -3.37 32.00 -7.47
CA ALA A 378 -2.17 31.85 -8.27
C ALA A 378 -1.40 33.19 -8.32
N GLN A 379 -0.07 33.12 -8.21
CA GLN A 379 0.83 34.27 -8.38
C GLN A 379 1.76 33.97 -9.58
N PRO A 380 2.10 34.96 -10.42
CA PRO A 380 2.21 34.75 -11.86
C PRO A 380 3.57 34.29 -12.35
N ASP A 381 3.58 33.77 -13.57
CA ASP A 381 4.79 33.51 -14.36
C ASP A 381 5.67 34.75 -14.48
N VAL A 382 6.96 34.60 -14.14
CA VAL A 382 8.01 35.56 -14.49
C VAL A 382 9.01 34.86 -15.40
N PHE A 383 8.74 34.93 -16.70
CA PHE A 383 9.76 34.74 -17.72
C PHE A 383 10.83 35.84 -17.61
N ARG A 384 12.11 35.47 -17.52
CA ARG A 384 13.21 36.27 -18.10
C ARG A 384 14.52 35.49 -18.23
N MET A 385 14.99 35.43 -19.49
CA MET A 385 16.36 35.20 -19.98
C MET A 385 17.13 34.00 -19.41
#